data_AF-A0A7V9R9N4-F1
#
_entry.id   AF-A0A7V9R9N4-F1
#
_cell.length_a   1.000
_cell.length_b   1.000
_cell.length_c   1.000
_cell.angle_alpha   90.00
_cell.angle_beta   90.00
_cell.angle_gamma   90.00
#
_symmetry.space_group_name_H-M   'P 1'
#
loop_
_entity.id
_entity.type
_entity.pdbx_description
1 polymer ?
#
loop_
_entity_poly.entity_id
_entity_poly.type
_entity_poly.pdbx_seq_one_letter_code
_entity_poly.pdbx_strand_id
1 'polypeptide(L)'
;MRLLTHLLNGSHEETARSMSDYAEGDLRGYRRFRVARHLARCEMCQAAFRAFLATLSSLAALGRREPDPKPELVDAVVERIRAEGDSSPA
;
A
#
# COMPACT_ATOMS: atom_id res chain seq x y z
N MET A 1 30.62 10.75 -7.78
CA MET A 1 29.55 10.32 -8.71
C MET A 1 28.55 9.31 -8.09
N ARG A 2 28.27 9.37 -6.77
CA ARG A 2 27.30 8.47 -6.08
C ARG A 2 26.05 9.19 -5.55
N LEU A 3 26.10 10.52 -5.34
CA LEU A 3 25.01 11.30 -4.76
C LEU A 3 23.83 11.55 -5.72
N LEU A 4 24.10 11.78 -7.02
CA LEU A 4 23.08 12.01 -8.04
C LEU A 4 22.20 10.79 -8.30
N THR A 5 22.74 9.59 -8.09
CA THR A 5 22.04 8.32 -8.28
C THR A 5 20.94 8.12 -7.21
N HIS A 6 21.15 8.59 -5.99
CA HIS A 6 20.17 8.49 -4.90
C HIS A 6 18.95 9.39 -5.11
N LEU A 7 19.13 10.57 -5.74
CA LEU A 7 18.04 11.51 -6.04
C LEU A 7 17.03 10.95 -7.05
N LEU A 8 17.47 10.03 -7.92
CA LEU A 8 16.64 9.37 -8.93
C LEU A 8 16.17 7.96 -8.51
N ASN A 9 16.94 7.26 -7.67
CA ASN A 9 16.65 5.87 -7.32
C ASN A 9 16.03 5.68 -5.94
N GLY A 10 15.95 6.72 -5.09
CA GLY A 10 15.57 6.53 -3.68
C GLY A 10 16.78 6.16 -2.82
N SER A 11 16.72 6.45 -1.53
CA SER A 11 17.72 5.99 -0.55
C SER A 11 17.19 4.78 0.23
N HIS A 12 18.08 4.04 0.91
CA HIS A 12 17.67 2.96 1.81
C HIS A 12 16.75 3.48 2.93
N GLU A 13 17.09 4.63 3.51
CA GLU A 13 16.33 5.25 4.59
C GLU A 13 14.94 5.72 4.12
N GLU A 14 14.87 6.36 2.95
CA GLU A 14 13.61 6.77 2.33
C GLU A 14 12.74 5.55 2.04
N THR A 15 13.32 4.51 1.43
CA THR A 15 12.60 3.27 1.10
C THR A 15 12.08 2.59 2.36
N ALA A 16 12.89 2.47 3.42
CA ALA A 16 12.50 1.87 4.68
C ALA A 16 11.34 2.63 5.35
N ARG A 17 11.40 3.96 5.37
CA ARG A 17 10.35 4.81 5.94
C ARG A 17 9.03 4.73 5.17
N SER A 18 9.10 4.50 3.86
CA SER A 18 7.94 4.50 2.98
C SER A 18 7.42 3.10 2.62
N MET A 19 7.85 2.04 3.32
CA MET A 19 7.41 0.66 3.01
C MET A 19 5.90 0.46 3.19
N SER A 20 5.32 0.96 4.29
CA SER A 20 3.88 0.83 4.57
C SER A 20 3.05 1.56 3.52
N ASP A 21 3.26 2.87 3.36
CA ASP A 21 2.59 3.69 2.34
C ASP A 21 2.74 3.10 0.92
N TYR A 22 3.89 2.47 0.61
CA TYR A 22 4.10 1.82 -0.68
C TYR A 22 3.30 0.53 -0.83
N ALA A 23 3.23 -0.29 0.23
CA ALA A 23 2.45 -1.53 0.24
C ALA A 23 0.93 -1.27 0.17
N GLU A 24 0.46 -0.21 0.83
CA GLU A 24 -0.95 0.21 0.85
C GLU A 24 -1.35 0.97 -0.43
N GLY A 25 -0.38 1.38 -1.24
CA GLY A 25 -0.62 2.08 -2.50
C GLY A 25 -0.83 3.60 -2.34
N ASP A 26 -0.61 4.12 -1.14
CA ASP A 26 -0.78 5.53 -0.78
C ASP A 26 0.32 6.44 -1.33
N LEU A 27 1.50 5.87 -1.66
CA LEU A 27 2.53 6.64 -2.38
C LEU A 27 2.08 6.98 -3.80
N ARG A 28 2.25 8.25 -4.17
CA ARG A 28 1.91 8.77 -5.50
C ARG A 28 3.12 9.41 -6.20
N GLY A 29 2.99 9.53 -7.52
CA GLY A 29 3.91 10.26 -8.39
C GLY A 29 5.37 9.86 -8.21
N TYR A 30 6.24 10.87 -8.12
CA TYR A 30 7.69 10.69 -8.11
C TYR A 30 8.19 9.86 -6.91
N ARG A 31 7.53 9.96 -5.75
CA ARG A 31 7.92 9.23 -4.53
C ARG A 31 7.68 7.73 -4.70
N ARG A 32 6.52 7.33 -5.26
CA ARG A 32 6.24 5.92 -5.60
C ARG A 32 7.27 5.38 -6.59
N PHE A 33 7.58 6.15 -7.63
CA PHE A 33 8.56 5.74 -8.64
C PHE A 33 9.94 5.48 -8.05
N ARG A 34 10.43 6.37 -7.17
CA ARG A 34 11.74 6.23 -6.52
C ARG A 34 11.80 4.97 -5.65
N VAL A 35 10.81 4.77 -4.78
CA VAL A 35 10.74 3.58 -3.91
C VAL A 35 10.69 2.29 -4.74
N ALA A 36 9.81 2.24 -5.75
CA ALA A 36 9.71 1.08 -6.65
C ALA A 36 11.05 0.79 -7.36
N ARG A 37 11.72 1.83 -7.84
CA ARG A 37 13.01 1.73 -8.53
C ARG A 37 14.13 1.24 -7.60
N HIS A 38 14.16 1.68 -6.35
CA HIS A 38 15.11 1.20 -5.34
C HIS A 38 14.90 -0.27 -5.04
N LEU A 39 13.65 -0.67 -4.78
CA LEU A 39 13.28 -2.05 -4.47
C LEU A 39 13.61 -3.01 -5.63
N ALA A 40 13.54 -2.54 -6.88
CA ALA A 40 13.91 -3.33 -8.05
C ALA A 40 15.43 -3.52 -8.21
N ARG A 41 16.25 -2.69 -7.57
CA ARG A 41 17.72 -2.68 -7.76
C ARG A 41 18.51 -3.08 -6.51
N CYS A 42 17.93 -2.96 -5.32
CA CYS A 42 18.59 -3.25 -4.07
C CYS A 42 18.04 -4.54 -3.46
N GLU A 43 18.85 -5.61 -3.50
CA GLU A 43 18.48 -6.92 -2.95
C GLU A 43 18.16 -6.85 -1.45
N MET A 44 18.91 -6.07 -0.67
CA MET A 44 18.67 -5.90 0.76
C MET A 44 17.30 -5.26 1.04
N CYS A 45 16.96 -4.17 0.35
CA CYS A 45 15.66 -3.53 0.52
C CYS A 45 14.52 -4.40 -0.02
N GLN A 46 14.76 -5.16 -1.09
CA GLN A 46 13.79 -6.13 -1.59
C GLN A 46 13.52 -7.25 -0.57
N ALA A 47 14.56 -7.82 0.04
CA ALA A 47 14.44 -8.85 1.06
C ALA A 47 13.68 -8.32 2.29
N ALA A 48 14.02 -7.13 2.76
CA ALA A 48 13.31 -6.47 3.86
C ALA A 48 11.83 -6.24 3.52
N PHE A 49 11.52 -5.76 2.31
CA PHE A 49 10.15 -5.54 1.89
C PHE A 49 9.35 -6.85 1.76
N ARG A 50 9.97 -7.93 1.27
CA ARG A 50 9.33 -9.27 1.25
C ARG A 50 9.02 -9.78 2.65
N ALA A 51 9.96 -9.62 3.59
CA ALA A 51 9.76 -9.99 4.98
C ALA A 51 8.61 -9.19 5.61
N PHE A 52 8.57 -7.88 5.35
CA PHE A 52 7.49 -7.00 5.79
C PHE A 52 6.11 -7.48 5.27
N LEU A 53 5.98 -7.76 3.97
CA LEU A 53 4.73 -8.28 3.39
C LEU A 53 4.33 -9.64 3.99
N ALA A 54 5.30 -10.53 4.23
CA ALA A 54 5.05 -11.82 4.86
C ALA A 54 4.51 -11.65 6.30
N THR A 55 5.07 -10.72 7.07
CA THR A 55 4.56 -10.36 8.40
C THR A 55 3.13 -9.85 8.34
N LEU A 56 2.82 -8.92 7.43
CA LEU A 56 1.45 -8.43 7.24
C LEU A 56 0.46 -9.54 6.90
N SER A 57 0.83 -10.44 5.98
CA SER A 57 -0.02 -11.58 5.63
C SER A 57 -0.25 -12.53 6.81
N SER A 58 0.76 -12.73 7.66
CA SER A 58 0.67 -13.56 8.85
C SER A 58 -0.26 -12.93 9.88
N LEU A 59 -0.16 -11.62 10.10
CA LEU A 59 -1.07 -10.87 10.97
C LEU A 59 -2.51 -10.90 10.44
N ALA A 60 -2.71 -10.74 9.14
CA ALA A 60 -4.02 -10.84 8.50
C ALA A 60 -4.64 -12.24 8.69
N ALA A 61 -3.84 -13.29 8.64
CA ALA A 61 -4.29 -14.67 8.89
C ALA A 61 -4.63 -14.94 10.37
N LEU A 62 -3.97 -14.23 11.31
CA LEU A 62 -4.28 -14.29 12.74
C LEU A 62 -5.53 -13.49 13.11
N GLY A 63 -5.84 -12.43 12.34
CA GLY A 63 -7.11 -11.74 12.43
C GLY A 63 -8.22 -12.77 12.30
N ARG A 64 -9.14 -12.83 13.29
CA ARG A 64 -10.31 -13.70 13.18
C ARG A 64 -10.92 -13.45 11.82
N ARG A 65 -11.07 -14.50 11.02
CA ARG A 65 -11.82 -14.43 9.76
C ARG A 65 -13.19 -13.89 10.16
N GLU A 66 -13.44 -12.61 9.88
CA GLU A 66 -14.77 -12.06 10.09
C GLU A 66 -15.69 -12.96 9.27
N PRO A 67 -16.78 -13.46 9.87
CA PRO A 67 -17.76 -14.21 9.10
C PRO A 67 -18.17 -13.34 7.90
N ASP A 68 -18.35 -13.97 6.74
CA ASP A 68 -18.77 -13.24 5.55
C ASP A 68 -19.95 -12.32 5.92
N PRO A 69 -19.88 -11.03 5.55
CA PRO A 69 -20.91 -10.09 5.92
C PRO A 69 -22.24 -10.60 5.40
N LYS A 70 -23.29 -10.46 6.23
CA LYS A 70 -24.63 -10.85 5.82
C LYS A 70 -25.00 -10.13 4.51
N PRO A 71 -25.67 -10.80 3.56
CA PRO A 71 -26.09 -10.17 2.31
C PRO A 71 -26.85 -8.86 2.53
N GLU A 72 -27.69 -8.80 3.56
CA GLU A 72 -28.45 -7.61 3.94
C GLU A 72 -27.56 -6.38 4.25
N LEU A 73 -26.39 -6.61 4.87
CA LEU A 73 -25.44 -5.55 5.17
C LEU A 73 -24.73 -5.07 3.90
N VAL A 74 -24.38 -5.99 3.00
CA VAL A 74 -23.78 -5.65 1.70
C VAL A 74 -24.75 -4.80 0.90
N ASP A 75 -26.00 -5.22 0.78
CA ASP A 75 -27.05 -4.49 0.06
C ASP A 75 -27.28 -3.11 0.69
N ALA A 76 -27.39 -3.03 2.02
CA ALA A 76 -27.58 -1.75 2.72
C ALA A 76 -26.40 -0.77 2.51
N VAL A 77 -25.16 -1.26 2.45
CA VAL A 77 -23.98 -0.43 2.15
C VAL A 77 -24.01 0.05 0.70
N VAL A 78 -24.31 -0.84 -0.24
CA VAL A 78 -24.38 -0.50 -1.66
C VAL A 78 -25.46 0.54 -1.94
N GLU A 79 -26.66 0.37 -1.37
CA GLU A 79 -27.75 1.34 -1.50
C GLU A 79 -27.38 2.70 -0.91
N ARG A 80 -26.66 2.73 0.22
CA ARG A 80 -26.21 4.00 0.81
C ARG A 80 -25.17 4.70 -0.06
N ILE A 81 -24.20 3.98 -0.63
CA ILE A 81 -23.21 4.56 -1.55
C ILE A 81 -23.91 5.14 -2.79
N ARG A 82 -24.95 4.48 -3.31
CA ARG A 82 -25.75 5.00 -4.44
C ARG A 82 -26.48 6.29 -4.07
N ALA A 83 -27.14 6.33 -2.90
CA ALA A 83 -27.82 7.52 -2.41
C ALA A 83 -26.87 8.71 -2.15
N GLU A 84 -25.66 8.45 -1.66
CA GLU A 84 -24.61 9.46 -1.47
C GLU A 84 -24.01 9.93 -2.82
N GLY A 85 -23.91 9.05 -3.83
CA GLY A 85 -23.47 9.40 -5.18
C GLY A 85 -24.46 10.26 -5.96
N ASP A 86 -25.75 10.04 -5.78
CA ASP A 86 -26.83 10.82 -6.41
C ASP A 86 -27.07 12.18 -5.74
N SER A 87 -26.49 12.43 -4.57
CA SER A 87 -26.63 13.69 -3.82
C SER A 87 -25.46 14.66 -4.01
N SER A 88 -24.62 14.47 -5.03
CA SER A 88 -23.64 15.48 -5.45
C SER A 88 -24.33 16.57 -6.30
N PRO A 89 -24.51 17.81 -5.81
CA PRO A 89 -25.03 18.88 -6.64
C PRO A 89 -23.93 19.33 -7.61
N ALA A 90 -24.27 19.37 -8.90
CA ALA A 90 -23.49 19.98 -9.97
C ALA A 90 -23.33 21.49 -9.79
#